data_AF-A0A850NNN6-F1
#
_entry.id   AF-A0A850NNN6-F1
#
_cell.length_a   1.000
_cell.length_b   1.000
_cell.length_c   1.000
_cell.angle_alpha   90.00
_cell.angle_beta   90.00
_cell.angle_gamma   90.00
#
_symmetry.space_group_name_H-M   'P 1'
#
loop_
_entity.id
_entity.type
_entity.pdbx_description
1 polymer ?
#
loop_
_entity_poly.entity_id
_entity_poly.type
_entity_poly.pdbx_seq_one_letter_code
_entity_poly.pdbx_strand_id
1 'polypeptide(L)'
;MTIRSAYLADEALDVPLAEDLARRGVTIERWHHGLALSTQPPVETPWALDIWTDPRTIAIGSIGEAARALRAIQRNWAHQPGELHRRSALIAAALPPVKA
;
A
#
# COMPACT_ATOMS: atom_id res chain seq x y z
N MET A 1 14.45 -5.40 5.36
CA MET A 1 13.94 -4.09 5.81
C MET A 1 12.43 -4.19 5.92
N THR A 2 11.86 -3.85 7.08
CA THR A 2 10.41 -3.98 7.34
C THR A 2 9.75 -2.62 7.21
N ILE A 3 8.78 -2.51 6.30
CA ILE A 3 7.97 -1.28 6.16
C ILE A 3 6.94 -1.25 7.29
N ARG A 4 6.80 -0.10 7.94
CA ARG A 4 5.91 0.12 9.08
C ARG A 4 4.83 1.14 8.78
N SER A 5 4.98 1.93 7.73
CA SER A 5 3.92 2.79 7.22
C SER A 5 3.99 2.92 5.70
N ALA A 6 2.83 3.04 5.06
CA ALA A 6 2.72 3.39 3.65
C ALA A 6 1.67 4.48 3.46
N TYR A 7 2.04 5.54 2.73
CA TYR A 7 1.17 6.70 2.48
C TYR A 7 0.81 6.72 1.00
N LEU A 8 -0.48 6.63 0.67
CA LEU A 8 -0.95 6.79 -0.70
C LEU A 8 -1.05 8.28 -1.02
N ALA A 9 -0.41 8.69 -2.11
CA ALA A 9 -0.44 10.05 -2.60
C ALA A 9 -1.03 10.10 -4.01
N ASP A 10 -1.65 11.23 -4.32
CA ASP A 10 -1.77 11.67 -5.70
C ASP A 10 -0.41 12.25 -6.14
N GLU A 11 -0.03 12.06 -7.40
CA GLU A 11 1.26 12.53 -7.93
C GLU A 11 1.44 14.05 -7.72
N ALA A 12 0.36 14.83 -7.78
CA ALA A 12 0.41 16.27 -7.52
C ALA A 12 0.72 16.62 -6.05
N LEU A 13 0.61 15.65 -5.14
CA LEU A 13 0.81 15.81 -3.70
C LEU A 13 2.10 15.14 -3.18
N ASP A 14 2.90 14.52 -4.05
CA ASP A 14 4.13 13.82 -3.65
C ASP A 14 5.11 14.74 -2.90
N VAL A 15 5.31 15.96 -3.41
CA VAL A 15 6.21 16.96 -2.81
C VAL A 15 5.71 17.43 -1.44
N PRO A 16 4.49 17.97 -1.28
CA PRO A 16 4.01 18.41 0.03
C PRO A 16 3.91 17.26 1.03
N LEU A 17 3.58 16.04 0.59
CA LEU A 17 3.62 14.85 1.45
C LEU A 17 5.04 14.57 1.96
N ALA A 18 6.03 14.53 1.06
CA ALA A 18 7.42 14.28 1.44
C ALA A 18 7.97 15.32 2.42
N GLU A 19 7.67 16.61 2.18
CA GLU A 19 8.10 17.69 3.06
C GLU A 19 7.45 17.62 4.45
N ASP A 20 6.14 17.34 4.52
CA ASP A 20 5.43 17.21 5.80
C ASP A 20 5.93 15.98 6.59
N LEU A 21 6.12 14.83 5.93
CA LEU A 21 6.70 13.64 6.57
C LEU A 21 8.11 13.92 7.10
N ALA A 22 8.96 14.57 6.32
CA ALA A 22 10.31 14.94 6.76
C ALA A 22 10.29 15.87 8.00
N ARG A 23 9.39 16.87 8.03
CA ARG A 23 9.21 17.76 9.20
C ARG A 23 8.73 17.00 10.44
N ARG A 24 7.97 15.92 10.26
CA ARG A 24 7.51 15.01 11.33
C ARG A 24 8.56 13.96 11.71
N GLY A 25 9.74 13.99 11.09
CA GLY A 25 10.82 13.05 11.34
C GLY A 25 10.63 11.68 10.68
N VAL A 26 9.74 11.57 9.69
CA VAL A 26 9.52 10.36 8.90
C VAL A 26 10.29 10.46 7.58
N THR A 27 11.17 9.49 7.35
CA THR A 27 11.94 9.33 6.12
C THR A 27 11.21 8.38 5.18
N ILE A 28 11.07 8.80 3.92
CA ILE A 28 10.59 7.94 2.84
C ILE A 28 11.78 7.14 2.32
N GLU A 29 11.70 5.82 2.49
CA GLU A 29 12.75 4.89 2.05
C GLU A 29 12.70 4.65 0.54
N ARG A 30 11.47 4.60 0.00
CA ARG A 30 11.21 4.53 -1.43
C ARG A 30 9.78 4.88 -1.75
N TRP A 31 9.58 5.29 -2.99
CA TRP A 31 8.28 5.35 -3.63
C TRP A 31 7.97 4.01 -4.34
N HIS A 32 6.70 3.61 -4.32
CA HIS A 32 6.22 2.40 -4.96
C HIS A 32 4.82 2.64 -5.55
N HIS A 33 4.77 3.12 -6.80
CA HIS A 33 3.53 3.35 -7.55
C HIS A 33 2.49 4.20 -6.79
N GLY A 34 2.91 5.41 -6.38
CA GLY A 34 2.07 6.34 -5.60
C GLY A 34 2.06 6.06 -4.09
N LEU A 35 2.77 5.03 -3.62
CA LEU A 35 2.96 4.77 -2.19
C LEU A 35 4.34 5.25 -1.72
N ALA A 36 4.38 6.20 -0.78
CA ALA A 36 5.58 6.50 -0.02
C ALA A 36 5.74 5.49 1.12
N LEU A 37 6.84 4.73 1.13
CA LEU A 37 7.09 3.65 2.10
C LEU A 37 8.13 4.06 3.13
N SER A 38 7.83 3.84 4.41
CA SER A 38 8.77 4.10 5.51
C SER A 38 8.94 2.91 6.44
N THR A 39 10.13 2.78 7.02
CA THR A 39 10.45 1.84 8.11
C THR A 39 10.02 2.37 9.47
N GLN A 40 9.53 3.61 9.55
CA GLN A 40 9.11 4.27 10.79
C GLN A 40 7.60 4.10 11.04
N PRO A 41 7.14 4.27 12.29
CA PRO A 41 5.71 4.24 12.61
C PRO A 41 4.90 5.27 11.78
N PRO A 42 3.61 5.01 11.53
CA PRO A 42 2.75 5.94 10.81
C PRO A 42 2.57 7.24 11.60
N VAL A 43 2.52 8.36 10.87
CA VAL A 43 2.09 9.66 11.40
C VAL A 43 0.94 10.19 10.58
N GLU A 44 -0.01 10.87 11.21
CA GLU A 44 -1.10 11.54 10.50
C GLU A 44 -0.54 12.67 9.62
N THR A 45 -1.06 12.79 8.39
CA THR A 45 -0.71 13.83 7.44
C THR A 45 -1.90 14.18 6.54
N PRO A 46 -2.20 15.46 6.29
CA PRO A 46 -3.31 15.85 5.43
C PRO A 46 -3.03 15.65 3.93
N TRP A 47 -1.78 15.30 3.56
CA TRP A 47 -1.34 15.17 2.17
C TRP A 47 -1.41 13.74 1.63
N ALA A 48 -1.72 12.76 2.49
CA ALA A 48 -1.96 11.38 2.08
C ALA A 48 -3.46 11.17 1.83
N LEU A 49 -3.79 10.48 0.73
CA LEU A 49 -5.14 10.02 0.44
C LEU A 49 -5.57 8.90 1.39
N ASP A 50 -4.63 8.05 1.79
CA ASP A 50 -4.81 6.98 2.78
C ASP A 50 -3.47 6.59 3.42
N ILE A 51 -3.52 5.99 4.61
CA ILE A 51 -2.34 5.61 5.40
C ILE A 51 -2.50 4.16 5.89
N TRP A 52 -1.63 3.27 5.41
CA TRP A 52 -1.50 1.93 5.96
C TRP A 52 -0.57 1.98 7.18
N THR A 53 -1.10 1.61 8.33
CA THR A 53 -0.43 1.66 9.64
C THR A 53 0.25 0.35 10.05
N ASP A 54 -0.09 -0.77 9.38
CA ASP A 54 0.54 -2.09 9.51
C ASP A 54 0.70 -2.75 8.13
N PRO A 55 1.49 -2.16 7.21
CA PRO A 55 1.71 -2.73 5.89
C PRO A 55 2.46 -4.06 5.97
N ARG A 56 2.04 -5.05 5.16
CA ARG A 56 2.61 -6.40 5.16
C ARG A 56 3.16 -6.75 3.79
N THR A 57 4.38 -7.30 3.76
CA THR A 57 4.95 -7.90 2.56
C THR A 57 4.66 -9.39 2.56
N ILE A 58 3.99 -9.89 1.52
CA ILE A 58 3.63 -11.30 1.38
C ILE A 58 4.26 -11.82 0.09
N ALA A 59 5.20 -12.75 0.22
CA ALA A 59 5.72 -13.48 -0.92
C ALA A 59 4.65 -14.45 -1.43
N ILE A 60 4.44 -14.50 -2.74
CA ILE A 60 3.42 -15.34 -3.38
C ILE A 60 4.01 -16.09 -4.57
N GLY A 61 3.88 -17.42 -4.58
CA GLY A 61 4.28 -18.26 -5.72
C GLY A 61 3.21 -18.30 -6.82
N SER A 62 1.94 -18.14 -6.48
CA SER A 62 0.82 -18.29 -7.43
C SER A 62 -0.31 -17.27 -7.21
N ILE A 63 -1.20 -17.15 -8.21
CA ILE A 63 -2.43 -16.34 -8.10
C ILE A 63 -3.33 -16.89 -6.97
N GLY A 64 -3.46 -18.22 -6.86
CA GLY A 64 -4.28 -18.86 -5.85
C GLY A 64 -3.76 -18.63 -4.43
N GLU A 65 -2.44 -18.60 -4.25
CA GLU A 65 -1.81 -18.27 -2.97
C GLU A 65 -2.07 -16.82 -2.56
N ALA A 66 -1.91 -15.88 -3.48
CA ALA A 66 -2.23 -14.47 -3.24
C ALA A 66 -3.70 -14.28 -2.85
N ALA A 67 -4.62 -14.90 -3.59
CA ALA A 67 -6.04 -14.83 -3.28
C ALA A 67 -6.38 -15.47 -1.92
N ARG A 68 -5.68 -16.53 -1.50
CA ARG A 68 -5.83 -17.11 -0.16
C ARG A 68 -5.35 -16.17 0.93
N ALA A 69 -4.17 -15.57 0.75
CA ALA A 69 -3.60 -14.62 1.70
C ALA A 69 -4.50 -13.39 1.90
N LEU A 70 -4.99 -12.79 0.80
CA LEU A 70 -5.90 -11.64 0.87
C LEU A 70 -7.24 -11.99 1.53
N ARG A 71 -7.81 -13.17 1.24
CA ARG A 71 -9.01 -13.64 1.96
C ARG A 71 -8.78 -13.79 3.47
N ALA A 72 -7.60 -14.24 3.90
CA ALA A 72 -7.29 -14.33 5.33
C ALA A 72 -7.24 -12.94 6.01
N ILE A 73 -6.89 -11.89 5.26
CA ILE A 73 -6.87 -10.49 5.72
C ILE A 73 -8.28 -9.86 5.70
N GLN A 74 -9.26 -10.47 5.02
CA GLN A 74 -10.64 -9.99 4.88
C GLN A 74 -10.72 -8.66 4.11
N ARG A 75 -11.36 -7.62 4.67
CA ARG A 75 -11.59 -6.32 4.02
C ARG A 75 -10.55 -5.24 4.38
N ASN A 76 -9.42 -5.61 4.98
CA ASN A 76 -8.38 -4.67 5.39
C ASN A 76 -7.32 -4.41 4.29
N TRP A 77 -7.74 -4.40 3.02
CA TRP A 77 -6.89 -4.10 1.87
C TRP A 77 -7.74 -3.52 0.73
N ALA A 78 -7.10 -2.72 -0.13
CA ALA A 78 -7.67 -2.20 -1.36
C ALA A 78 -6.81 -2.62 -2.56
N HIS A 79 -7.41 -2.75 -3.75
CA HIS A 79 -6.70 -3.15 -4.96
C HIS A 79 -6.02 -1.94 -5.59
N GLN A 80 -4.70 -1.81 -5.41
CA GLN A 80 -3.87 -0.76 -6.02
C GLN A 80 -2.74 -1.39 -6.86
N PRO A 81 -2.99 -1.75 -8.13
CA PRO A 81 -2.02 -2.44 -8.98
C PRO A 81 -0.94 -1.50 -9.52
N GLY A 82 0.25 -1.52 -8.94
CA GLY A 82 1.41 -0.78 -9.45
C GLY A 82 2.12 -1.43 -10.66
N GLU A 83 2.19 -2.77 -10.66
CA GLU A 83 2.87 -3.58 -11.68
C GLU A 83 2.11 -4.89 -11.96
N LEU A 84 2.57 -5.65 -12.97
CA LEU A 84 2.06 -6.98 -13.32
C LEU A 84 0.53 -6.98 -13.48
N HIS A 85 -0.02 -5.96 -14.14
CA HIS A 85 -1.47 -5.67 -14.18
C HIS A 85 -2.33 -6.90 -14.50
N ARG A 86 -1.93 -7.73 -15.47
CA ARG A 86 -2.65 -8.98 -15.79
C ARG A 86 -2.70 -9.94 -14.59
N ARG A 87 -1.58 -10.16 -13.91
CA ARG A 87 -1.52 -11.03 -12.73
C ARG A 87 -2.32 -10.44 -11.58
N SER A 88 -2.23 -9.14 -11.37
CA SER A 88 -3.00 -8.42 -10.36
C SER A 88 -4.51 -8.52 -10.60
N ALA A 89 -4.96 -8.36 -11.84
CA ALA A 89 -6.36 -8.54 -12.24
C ALA A 89 -6.86 -9.98 -12.02
N LEU A 90 -6.03 -10.98 -12.31
CA LEU A 90 -6.37 -12.39 -12.05
C LEU A 90 -6.49 -12.70 -10.55
N ILE A 91 -5.68 -12.05 -9.70
CA ILE A 91 -5.81 -12.16 -8.24
C ILE A 91 -7.12 -11.53 -7.79
N ALA A 92 -7.44 -10.32 -8.25
CA ALA A 92 -8.69 -9.63 -7.92
C ALA A 92 -9.92 -10.44 -8.37
N ALA A 93 -9.90 -11.00 -9.59
CA ALA A 93 -10.97 -11.83 -10.12
C ALA A 93 -11.16 -13.16 -9.36
N ALA A 94 -10.12 -13.64 -8.68
CA ALA A 94 -10.22 -14.83 -7.83
C ALA A 94 -10.87 -14.53 -6.47
N LEU A 95 -11.05 -13.27 -6.07
CA LEU A 95 -11.59 -12.90 -4.76
C LEU A 95 -13.12 -12.77 -4.79
N PRO A 96 -13.82 -13.02 -3.68
CA PRO A 96 -15.25 -12.76 -3.60
C PRO A 96 -15.53 -11.29 -3.94
N PRO A 97 -16.61 -10.97 -4.68
CA PRO A 97 -16.94 -9.59 -5.00
C PRO A 97 -17.15 -8.80 -3.71
N VAL A 98 -16.41 -7.70 -3.57
CA VAL A 98 -16.64 -6.75 -2.48
C VAL A 98 -17.88 -5.95 -2.88
N LYS A 99 -19.01 -6.24 -2.24
CA LYS A 99 -20.21 -5.38 -2.35
C LYS A 99 -19.96 -4.13 -1.52
N ALA A 100 -20.07 -2.96 -2.18
CA ALA A 100 -20.09 -1.64 -1.55
C ALA A 100 -21.33 -1.50 -0.64
#